data_AF-F8VRU2-F1
#
_entry.id   AF-F8VRU2-F1
#
_cell.length_a   1.000
_cell.length_b   1.000
_cell.length_c   1.000
_cell.angle_alpha   90.00
_cell.angle_beta   90.00
_cell.angle_gamma   90.00
#
_symmetry.space_group_name_H-M   'P 1'
#
loop_
_entity.id
_entity.type
_entity.pdbx_description
1 polymer ?
#
loop_
_entity_poly.entity_id
_entity_poly.type
_entity_poly.pdbx_seq_one_letter_code
_entity_poly.pdbx_strand_id
1 'polypeptide(L)'
;MGVESDQEIVQMIGTEEHVMAAFGPSLEECQKAQIFTQMQALKYIGNKVRRQRMWGGGPKKTKIEEARELLASTILTHVPVKEFNFRAKCIYTAVMVRRVILAQGDNKVDDRDYYGNKRLELAGQLLSLLFEDLFKKFNSEMKKIADQVIPKQRAAQFDVVKHMRQDQI
;
A
#
# COMPACT_ATOMS: atom_id res chain seq x y z
N MET A 1 8.82 6.64 9.05
CA MET A 1 7.44 7.14 8.89
C MET A 1 7.17 8.29 9.88
N GLY A 2 8.12 9.22 10.04
CA GLY A 2 7.99 10.34 10.99
C GLY A 2 8.36 10.04 12.44
N VAL A 3 8.76 8.79 12.76
CA VAL A 3 9.37 8.44 14.06
C VAL A 3 10.84 8.14 13.82
N GLU A 4 11.72 8.90 14.46
CA GLU A 4 13.18 8.81 14.32
C GLU A 4 13.87 8.34 15.60
N SER A 5 13.24 8.53 16.77
CA SER A 5 13.80 8.09 18.04
C SER A 5 13.67 6.58 18.20
N ASP A 6 14.80 5.88 18.28
CA ASP A 6 14.84 4.44 18.54
C ASP A 6 14.13 4.09 19.85
N GLN A 7 14.22 4.96 20.86
CA GLN A 7 13.51 4.78 22.12
C GLN A 7 11.98 4.77 21.91
N GLU A 8 11.46 5.69 21.11
CA GLU A 8 10.03 5.74 20.79
C GLU A 8 9.60 4.51 19.98
N ILE A 9 10.42 4.06 19.03
CA ILE A 9 10.17 2.85 18.24
C ILE A 9 10.05 1.62 19.13
N VAL A 10 11.03 1.42 20.03
CA VAL A 10 11.04 0.28 20.95
C VAL A 10 9.83 0.34 21.88
N GLN A 11 9.53 1.51 22.46
CA GLN A 11 8.36 1.67 23.35
C GLN A 11 7.02 1.44 22.65
N MET A 12 6.90 1.78 21.36
CA MET A 12 5.70 1.47 20.57
C MET A 12 5.52 -0.05 20.34
N ILE A 13 6.62 -0.80 20.26
CA ILE A 13 6.59 -2.26 20.08
C ILE A 13 6.35 -2.96 21.41
N GLY A 14 7.06 -2.58 22.47
CA GLY A 14 6.90 -3.18 23.79
C GLY A 14 7.96 -2.73 24.78
N THR A 15 7.56 -2.65 26.04
CA THR A 15 8.44 -2.30 27.17
C THR A 15 8.98 -3.52 27.91
N GLU A 16 8.57 -4.73 27.52
CA GLU A 16 9.04 -5.96 28.15
C GLU A 16 10.46 -6.31 27.72
N GLU A 17 11.29 -6.73 28.67
CA GLU A 17 12.70 -7.03 28.44
C GLU A 17 12.93 -8.04 27.32
N HIS A 18 12.13 -9.12 27.27
CA HIS A 18 12.23 -10.12 26.21
C HIS A 18 11.91 -9.56 24.82
N VAL A 19 10.94 -8.64 24.71
CA VAL A 19 10.57 -7.99 23.44
C VAL A 19 11.69 -7.05 23.00
N MET A 20 12.22 -6.25 23.93
CA MET A 20 13.32 -5.34 23.67
C MET A 20 14.59 -6.08 23.23
N ALA A 21 14.94 -7.17 23.91
CA ALA A 21 16.08 -8.01 23.57
C ALA A 21 15.93 -8.64 22.17
N ALA A 22 14.73 -9.15 21.83
CA ALA A 22 14.46 -9.74 20.52
C ALA A 22 14.51 -8.70 19.38
N PHE A 23 14.15 -7.45 19.67
CA PHE A 23 14.19 -6.37 18.67
C PHE A 23 15.58 -5.75 18.50
N GLY A 24 16.48 -5.88 19.49
CA GLY A 24 17.84 -5.32 19.48
C GLY A 24 18.63 -5.53 18.17
N PRO A 25 18.69 -6.74 17.60
CA PRO A 25 19.38 -6.98 16.33
C PRO A 25 18.85 -6.13 15.15
N SER A 26 17.56 -5.77 15.15
CA SER A 26 16.98 -4.92 14.09
C SER A 26 17.51 -3.48 14.17
N LEU A 27 17.77 -2.97 15.38
CA LEU A 27 18.40 -1.67 15.57
C LEU A 27 19.87 -1.69 15.13
N GLU A 28 20.58 -2.79 15.40
CA GLU A 28 21.97 -2.96 14.96
C GLU A 28 22.08 -2.97 13.42
N GLU A 29 21.13 -3.59 12.73
CA GLU A 29 21.06 -3.56 11.26
C GLU A 29 20.84 -2.13 10.71
N CYS A 30 19.98 -1.33 11.36
CA CYS A 30 19.82 0.08 11.01
C CYS A 30 21.12 0.88 11.19
N GLN A 31 21.86 0.61 12.27
CA GLN A 31 23.17 1.20 12.53
C GLN A 31 24.19 0.79 11.47
N LYS A 32 24.28 -0.50 11.12
CA LYS A 32 25.18 -1.02 10.07
C LYS A 32 24.87 -0.41 8.71
N ALA A 33 23.58 -0.19 8.41
CA ALA A 33 23.14 0.47 7.19
C ALA A 33 23.36 2.00 7.19
N GLN A 34 23.83 2.58 8.31
CA GLN A 34 24.08 4.02 8.48
C GLN A 34 22.83 4.88 8.22
N ILE A 35 21.68 4.43 8.73
CA ILE A 35 20.39 5.12 8.56
C ILE A 35 20.00 5.79 9.88
N PHE A 36 20.09 7.12 9.93
CA PHE A 36 19.82 7.91 11.15
C PHE A 36 18.69 8.92 10.99
N THR A 37 18.36 9.27 9.75
CA THR A 37 17.37 10.30 9.43
C THR A 37 16.27 9.74 8.55
N GLN A 38 15.08 10.34 8.63
CA GLN A 38 13.98 9.99 7.74
C GLN A 38 14.36 10.08 6.26
N MET A 39 15.15 11.07 5.88
CA MET A 39 15.58 11.27 4.49
C MET A 39 16.48 10.14 3.99
N GLN A 40 17.43 9.69 4.82
CA GLN A 40 18.27 8.53 4.51
C GLN A 40 17.44 7.25 4.39
N ALA A 41 16.49 7.04 5.31
CA ALA A 41 15.59 5.89 5.29
C ALA A 41 14.73 5.86 4.01
N LEU A 42 14.15 6.99 3.62
CA LEU A 42 13.36 7.10 2.39
C LEU A 42 14.22 6.86 1.14
N LYS A 43 15.46 7.34 1.11
CA LYS A 43 16.40 7.07 0.02
C LYS A 43 16.77 5.59 -0.05
N TYR A 44 17.03 4.96 1.10
CA TYR A 44 17.31 3.53 1.20
C TYR A 44 16.17 2.69 0.64
N ILE A 45 14.93 2.99 1.04
CA ILE A 45 13.73 2.32 0.51
C ILE A 45 13.59 2.59 -0.99
N GLY A 46 13.66 3.86 -1.42
CA GLY A 46 13.48 4.23 -2.84
C GLY A 46 14.49 3.58 -3.79
N ASN A 47 15.70 3.30 -3.33
CA ASN A 47 16.70 2.56 -4.10
C ASN A 47 16.33 1.08 -4.28
N LYS A 48 15.63 0.48 -3.31
CA LYS A 48 15.11 -0.90 -3.39
C LYS A 48 13.78 -1.01 -4.14
N VAL A 49 13.03 0.09 -4.27
CA VAL A 49 11.78 0.09 -5.03
C VAL A 49 12.08 -0.08 -6.53
N ARG A 50 11.59 -1.19 -7.08
CA ARG A 50 11.56 -1.41 -8.53
C ARG A 50 10.55 -0.43 -9.12
N ARG A 51 11.04 0.50 -9.95
CA ARG A 51 10.17 1.45 -10.65
C ARG A 51 9.15 0.69 -11.47
N GLN A 52 7.89 0.75 -11.05
CA GLN A 52 6.80 0.35 -11.93
C GLN A 52 6.72 1.41 -13.02
N ARG A 53 7.02 1.02 -14.27
CA ARG A 53 6.82 1.91 -15.42
C ARG A 53 5.34 2.22 -15.49
N MET A 54 4.92 3.36 -14.98
CA MET A 54 3.59 3.90 -15.23
C MET A 54 3.45 4.06 -16.74
N TRP A 55 2.46 3.37 -17.30
CA TRP A 55 2.06 3.52 -18.70
C TRP A 55 1.43 4.91 -18.83
N GLY A 56 2.21 5.87 -19.34
CA GLY A 56 1.80 7.25 -19.47
C GLY A 56 2.72 8.20 -18.71
N GLY A 57 3.88 8.51 -19.32
CA GLY A 57 4.64 9.77 -19.28
C GLY A 57 4.61 10.74 -18.10
N GLY A 58 4.26 10.32 -16.88
CA GLY A 58 4.23 11.19 -15.71
C GLY A 58 5.64 11.71 -15.39
N PRO A 59 5.75 12.91 -14.76
CA PRO A 59 7.03 13.47 -14.36
C PRO A 59 7.79 12.46 -13.50
N LYS A 60 9.10 12.31 -13.75
CA LYS A 60 9.96 11.41 -12.98
C LYS A 60 10.02 11.91 -11.53
N LYS A 61 9.23 11.31 -10.65
CA LYS A 61 9.32 11.56 -9.21
C LYS A 61 10.70 11.18 -8.71
N THR A 62 11.19 11.92 -7.71
CA THR A 62 12.44 11.56 -7.05
C THR A 62 12.29 10.22 -6.33
N LYS A 63 13.40 9.51 -6.10
CA LYS A 63 13.38 8.24 -5.37
C LYS A 63 12.78 8.34 -3.96
N ILE A 64 12.93 9.51 -3.35
CA ILE A 64 12.42 9.82 -2.01
C ILE A 64 10.89 9.98 -2.05
N GLU A 65 10.37 10.72 -3.03
CA GLU A 65 8.93 10.88 -3.23
C GLU A 65 8.25 9.56 -3.61
N GLU A 66 8.89 8.76 -4.46
CA GLU A 66 8.42 7.42 -4.84
C GLU A 66 8.30 6.52 -3.60
N ALA A 67 9.31 6.53 -2.72
CA ALA A 67 9.26 5.80 -1.46
C ALA A 67 8.17 6.32 -0.51
N ARG A 68 8.01 7.65 -0.40
CA ARG A 68 6.99 8.29 0.46
C ARG A 68 5.58 7.96 -0.02
N GLU A 69 5.35 7.99 -1.33
CA GLU A 69 4.07 7.62 -1.94
C GLU A 69 3.79 6.14 -1.75
N LEU A 70 4.78 5.26 -1.95
CA LEU A 70 4.63 3.82 -1.72
C LEU A 70 4.22 3.48 -0.28
N LEU A 71 4.81 4.17 0.71
CA LEU A 71 4.41 4.03 2.12
C LEU A 71 2.97 4.53 2.36
N ALA A 72 2.48 5.49 1.58
CA ALA A 72 1.15 6.04 1.70
C ALA A 72 0.08 5.19 0.99
N SER A 73 0.33 4.75 -0.24
CA SER A 73 -0.68 4.14 -1.11
C SER A 73 -0.62 2.62 -1.20
N THR A 74 0.53 1.99 -0.94
CA THR A 74 0.72 0.54 -1.15
C THR A 74 0.81 -0.23 0.16
N ILE A 75 1.57 0.28 1.14
CA ILE A 75 1.74 -0.39 2.44
C ILE A 75 0.54 -0.08 3.34
N LEU A 76 -0.12 -1.10 3.88
CA LEU A 76 -1.28 -0.95 4.78
C LEU A 76 -2.37 -0.02 4.20
N THR A 77 -2.88 -0.34 3.01
CA THR A 77 -3.82 0.50 2.24
C THR A 77 -5.11 0.83 2.98
N HIS A 78 -5.53 -0.04 3.91
CA HIS A 78 -6.72 0.16 4.74
C HIS A 78 -6.52 1.19 5.87
N VAL A 79 -5.29 1.59 6.18
CA VAL A 79 -5.00 2.63 7.17
C VAL A 79 -4.84 3.97 6.44
N PRO A 80 -5.75 4.94 6.65
CA PRO A 80 -5.72 6.20 5.93
C PRO A 80 -4.53 7.06 6.35
N VAL A 81 -3.97 7.79 5.39
CA VAL A 81 -2.89 8.76 5.61
C VAL A 81 -3.36 10.10 5.08
N LYS A 82 -3.57 11.07 5.97
CA LYS A 82 -3.90 12.45 5.62
C LYS A 82 -2.62 13.29 5.70
N GLU A 83 -2.31 14.05 4.66
CA GLU A 83 -1.18 14.99 4.64
C GLU A 83 0.17 14.34 5.01
N PHE A 84 0.36 13.07 4.62
CA PHE A 84 1.54 12.27 4.99
C PHE A 84 1.77 12.13 6.51
N ASN A 85 0.71 12.24 7.31
CA ASN A 85 0.74 11.82 8.71
C ASN A 85 0.63 10.29 8.79
N PHE A 86 1.76 9.65 9.07
CA PHE A 86 1.87 8.19 9.14
C PHE A 86 1.67 7.63 10.54
N ARG A 87 1.29 8.43 11.54
CA ARG A 87 1.29 8.00 12.94
C ARG A 87 0.43 6.76 13.19
N ALA A 88 -0.77 6.71 12.60
CA ALA A 88 -1.63 5.52 12.69
C ALA A 88 -0.99 4.28 12.06
N LYS A 89 -0.33 4.44 10.90
CA LYS A 89 0.42 3.35 10.24
C LYS A 89 1.63 2.89 11.06
N CYS A 90 2.34 3.82 11.70
CA CYS A 90 3.46 3.49 12.60
C CYS A 90 3.00 2.60 13.74
N ILE A 91 1.94 3.02 14.45
CA ILE A 91 1.39 2.27 15.59
C ILE A 91 0.90 0.90 15.13
N TYR A 92 0.17 0.83 14.01
CA TYR A 92 -0.30 -0.43 13.46
C TYR A 92 0.86 -1.38 13.13
N THR A 93 1.92 -0.86 12.49
CA THR A 93 3.12 -1.63 12.16
C THR A 93 3.86 -2.09 13.42
N ALA A 94 3.97 -1.23 14.44
CA ALA A 94 4.60 -1.59 15.71
C ALA A 94 3.85 -2.73 16.41
N VAL A 95 2.51 -2.70 16.41
CA VAL A 95 1.70 -3.80 16.93
C VAL A 95 1.89 -5.09 16.12
N MET A 96 2.00 -5.01 14.78
CA MET A 96 2.31 -6.18 13.95
C MET A 96 3.67 -6.80 14.34
N VAL A 97 4.71 -5.97 14.48
CA VAL A 97 6.06 -6.43 14.90
C VAL A 97 5.99 -7.06 16.30
N ARG A 98 5.31 -6.41 17.24
CA ARG A 98 5.10 -6.93 18.59
C ARG A 98 4.48 -8.33 18.57
N ARG A 99 3.42 -8.54 17.79
CA ARG A 99 2.74 -9.84 17.70
C ARG A 99 3.67 -10.92 17.13
N VAL A 100 4.53 -10.59 16.17
CA VAL A 100 5.53 -11.51 15.63
C VAL A 100 6.54 -11.91 16.71
N ILE A 101 7.05 -10.96 17.49
CA ILE A 101 7.99 -11.25 18.59
C ILE A 101 7.33 -12.12 19.66
N LEU A 102 6.11 -11.79 20.07
CA LEU A 102 5.37 -12.57 21.08
C LEU A 102 5.04 -14.00 20.60
N ALA A 103 4.81 -14.18 19.31
CA ALA A 103 4.58 -15.51 18.72
C ALA A 103 5.83 -16.40 18.77
N GLN A 104 7.05 -15.83 18.79
CA GLN A 104 8.28 -16.61 18.90
C GLN A 104 8.52 -17.16 20.31
N GLY A 105 8.09 -16.43 21.35
CA GLY A 105 8.31 -16.81 22.75
C GLY A 105 7.12 -17.55 23.37
N ASP A 106 5.99 -16.86 23.51
CA ASP A 106 4.85 -17.28 24.35
C ASP A 106 3.85 -18.22 23.63
N ASN A 107 4.18 -18.67 22.41
CA ASN A 107 3.27 -19.44 21.54
C ASN A 107 1.87 -18.80 21.39
N LYS A 108 1.79 -17.46 21.44
CA LYS A 108 0.58 -16.65 21.20
C LYS A 108 0.26 -16.56 19.71
N VAL A 109 0.28 -17.70 19.03
CA VAL A 109 -0.05 -17.82 17.62
C VAL A 109 -1.57 -17.82 17.49
N ASP A 110 -2.09 -17.08 16.51
CA ASP A 110 -3.52 -17.09 16.23
C ASP A 110 -3.95 -18.45 15.69
N ASP A 111 -5.02 -19.01 16.26
CA ASP A 111 -5.64 -20.21 15.73
C ASP A 111 -6.29 -19.92 14.36
N ARG A 112 -5.81 -20.65 13.35
CA ARG A 112 -6.31 -20.54 11.98
C ARG A 112 -7.70 -21.12 11.82
N ASP A 113 -8.14 -22.03 12.69
CA ASP A 113 -9.44 -22.68 12.59
C ASP A 113 -10.52 -21.98 13.41
N TYR A 114 -10.14 -20.98 14.21
CA TYR A 114 -11.08 -20.12 14.91
C TYR A 114 -12.00 -19.38 13.92
N TYR A 115 -13.29 -19.73 13.95
CA TYR A 115 -14.30 -19.19 13.05
C TYR A 115 -14.43 -17.66 13.09
N GLY A 116 -14.10 -17.00 14.21
CA GLY A 116 -14.13 -15.54 14.30
C GLY A 116 -13.11 -14.83 13.40
N ASN A 117 -12.06 -15.53 12.94
CA ASN A 117 -11.09 -15.02 11.97
C ASN A 117 -11.49 -15.30 10.52
N LYS A 118 -12.55 -16.10 10.29
CA LYS A 118 -13.03 -16.45 8.95
C LYS A 118 -14.02 -15.40 8.46
N ARG A 119 -13.94 -15.06 7.18
CA ARG A 119 -14.91 -14.22 6.48
C ARG A 119 -15.57 -15.06 5.40
N LEU A 120 -16.90 -15.13 5.43
CA LEU A 120 -17.69 -15.83 4.42
C LEU A 120 -18.04 -14.86 3.31
N GLU A 121 -17.61 -15.15 2.09
CA GLU A 121 -17.98 -14.38 0.91
C GLU A 121 -19.27 -14.96 0.30
N LEU A 122 -20.30 -14.12 0.20
CA LEU A 122 -21.58 -14.51 -0.37
C LEU A 122 -21.64 -14.18 -1.87
N ALA A 123 -22.59 -14.78 -2.59
CA ALA A 123 -22.78 -14.56 -4.02
C ALA A 123 -22.89 -13.07 -4.39
N GLY A 124 -23.53 -12.25 -3.55
CA GLY A 124 -23.64 -10.81 -3.78
C GLY A 124 -22.29 -10.06 -3.76
N GLN A 125 -21.38 -10.44 -2.85
CA GLN A 125 -20.04 -9.83 -2.78
C GLN A 125 -19.20 -10.23 -3.99
N LEU A 126 -19.28 -11.50 -4.40
CA LEU A 126 -18.59 -12.01 -5.59
C LEU A 126 -19.10 -11.33 -6.87
N LEU A 127 -20.42 -11.19 -7.02
CA LEU A 127 -21.03 -10.49 -8.16
C LEU A 127 -20.66 -9.00 -8.17
N SER A 128 -20.65 -8.34 -7.00
CA SER A 128 -20.26 -6.93 -6.90
C SER A 128 -18.80 -6.72 -7.34
N LEU A 129 -17.88 -7.61 -6.92
CA LEU A 129 -16.47 -7.53 -7.30
C LEU A 129 -16.29 -7.74 -8.81
N LEU A 130 -16.96 -8.76 -9.36
CA LEU A 130 -16.93 -9.05 -10.80
C LEU A 130 -17.49 -7.88 -11.62
N PHE A 131 -18.64 -7.33 -11.21
CA PHE A 131 -19.25 -6.18 -11.86
C PHE A 131 -18.33 -4.95 -11.79
N GLU A 132 -17.71 -4.68 -10.65
CA GLU A 132 -16.78 -3.56 -10.48
C GLU A 132 -15.60 -3.66 -11.47
N ASP A 133 -15.00 -4.83 -11.63
CA ASP A 133 -13.88 -5.05 -12.55
C ASP A 133 -14.30 -4.90 -14.02
N LEU A 134 -15.43 -5.50 -14.41
CA LEU A 134 -16.00 -5.35 -15.75
C LEU A 134 -16.36 -3.90 -16.05
N PHE A 135 -16.96 -3.19 -15.11
CA PHE A 135 -17.35 -1.79 -15.27
C PHE A 135 -16.13 -0.85 -15.36
N LYS A 136 -15.08 -1.09 -14.57
CA LYS A 136 -13.81 -0.34 -14.71
C LYS A 136 -13.16 -0.58 -16.06
N LYS A 137 -13.16 -1.83 -16.54
CA LYS A 137 -12.64 -2.18 -17.87
C LYS A 137 -13.43 -1.47 -18.97
N PHE A 138 -14.76 -1.54 -18.91
CA PHE A 138 -15.67 -0.84 -19.82
C PHE A 138 -15.35 0.66 -19.87
N ASN A 139 -15.28 1.34 -18.71
CA ASN A 139 -14.94 2.76 -18.64
C ASN A 139 -13.54 3.07 -19.21
N SER A 140 -12.55 2.21 -18.96
CA SER A 140 -11.20 2.40 -19.51
C SER A 140 -11.17 2.24 -21.04
N GLU A 141 -11.95 1.34 -21.61
CA GLU A 141 -12.06 1.17 -23.05
C GLU A 141 -12.78 2.36 -23.70
N MET A 142 -13.89 2.79 -23.12
CA MET A 142 -14.63 3.97 -23.58
C MET A 142 -13.76 5.23 -23.57
N LYS A 143 -12.98 5.44 -22.51
CA LYS A 143 -12.02 6.55 -22.43
C LYS A 143 -10.97 6.47 -23.55
N LYS A 144 -10.38 5.30 -23.80
CA LYS A 144 -9.38 5.12 -24.88
C LYS A 144 -9.95 5.47 -26.25
N ILE A 145 -11.19 5.09 -26.53
CA ILE A 145 -11.87 5.41 -27.79
C ILE A 145 -12.09 6.92 -27.90
N ALA A 146 -12.61 7.56 -26.85
CA ALA A 146 -12.83 9.00 -26.81
C ALA A 146 -11.52 9.78 -27.03
N ASP A 147 -10.45 9.41 -26.33
CA ASP A 147 -9.12 10.03 -26.44
C ASP A 147 -8.53 9.89 -27.87
N GLN A 148 -8.88 8.85 -28.62
CA GLN A 148 -8.41 8.66 -30.01
C GLN A 148 -9.27 9.39 -31.05
N VAL A 149 -10.56 9.59 -30.77
CA VAL A 149 -11.53 10.11 -31.75
C VAL A 149 -11.71 11.62 -31.64
N ILE A 150 -11.78 12.17 -30.41
CA ILE A 150 -12.03 13.60 -30.15
C ILE A 150 -10.94 14.55 -30.70
N PRO A 151 -9.64 14.22 -30.66
CA PRO A 151 -8.60 15.13 -31.16
C PRO A 151 -8.64 15.34 -32.68
N LYS A 152 -9.41 14.53 -33.43
CA LYS A 152 -9.53 14.66 -34.88
C LYS A 152 -10.67 15.63 -35.19
N GLN A 153 -10.38 16.75 -35.87
CA GLN A 153 -11.43 17.62 -36.40
C GLN A 153 -12.32 16.80 -37.35
N ARG A 154 -13.58 16.61 -36.96
CA ARG A 154 -14.59 15.87 -37.72
C ARG A 154 -15.86 16.71 -37.82
N ALA A 155 -16.56 16.60 -38.94
CA ALA A 155 -17.83 17.28 -39.18
C ALA A 155 -18.99 16.71 -38.32
N ALA A 156 -18.87 15.46 -37.86
CA ALA A 156 -19.87 14.79 -37.02
C ALA A 156 -19.47 14.83 -35.53
N GLN A 157 -20.45 15.09 -34.67
CA GLN A 157 -20.29 15.03 -33.21
C GLN A 157 -19.93 13.61 -32.76
N PHE A 158 -19.02 13.49 -31.79
CA PHE A 158 -18.67 12.21 -31.20
C PHE A 158 -19.84 11.66 -30.39
N ASP A 159 -20.31 10.46 -30.75
CA ASP A 159 -21.38 9.74 -30.08
C ASP A 159 -20.82 8.51 -29.39
N VAL A 160 -20.80 8.58 -28.05
CA VAL A 160 -20.28 7.54 -27.15
C VAL A 160 -21.15 6.28 -27.24
N VAL A 161 -22.46 6.41 -27.41
CA VAL A 161 -23.41 5.29 -27.36
C VAL A 161 -23.14 4.29 -28.48
N LYS A 162 -22.72 4.78 -29.65
CA LYS A 162 -22.32 3.94 -30.80
C LYS A 162 -21.10 3.05 -30.55
N HIS A 163 -20.33 3.34 -29.50
CA HIS A 163 -19.11 2.63 -29.16
C HIS A 163 -19.29 1.73 -27.92
N MET A 164 -20.49 1.72 -27.32
CA MET A 164 -20.84 0.81 -26.23
C MET A 164 -21.09 -0.58 -26.79
N ARG A 165 -20.14 -1.48 -26.57
CA ARG A 165 -20.25 -2.90 -26.93
C ARG A 165 -21.16 -3.63 -25.95
N GLN A 166 -22.19 -4.33 -26.46
CA GLN A 166 -23.18 -5.04 -25.64
C GLN A 166 -22.64 -6.32 -24.99
N ASP A 167 -21.49 -6.82 -25.47
CA ASP A 167 -20.80 -8.03 -25.04
C ASP A 167 -19.86 -7.84 -23.83
N GLN A 168 -19.78 -6.63 -23.27
CA GLN A 168 -18.79 -6.28 -22.23
C GLN A 168 -19.36 -6.14 -20.81
N ILE A 169 -20.65 -6.44 -20.61
CA ILE A 169 -21.33 -6.44 -19.31
C ILE A 169 -22.00 -7.79 -19.10
#